data_AF-A0A2D5PPU3-F1
#
_entry.id   AF-A0A2D5PPU3-F1
#
_cell.length_a   1.000
_cell.length_b   1.000
_cell.length_c   1.000
_cell.angle_alpha   90.00
_cell.angle_beta   90.00
_cell.angle_gamma   90.00
#
_symmetry.space_group_name_H-M   'P 1'
#
loop_
_entity.id
_entity.type
_entity.pdbx_description
1 polymer ?
#
loop_
_entity_poly.entity_id
_entity_poly.type
_entity_poly.pdbx_seq_one_letter_code
_entity_poly.pdbx_strand_id
1 'polypeptide(L)'
;MNIASIDVGMKYLGFCLFRLENNSFKIVKWNTINLCNEKIYKCCGKTKKGEPCDKTARFFKNDKYYCKIHAKKQSFKIPTAELDINKLQKKKFATIKTICEKYDITTNGIKYKKDYVKRICDVLNEEYFDKVQKINTKSINLVDYGKSLSKNMDKEIHGINIDILLIENQIGPLALRMKTLQGMIMQYFIERKCNIIKEISAFNKLKEFIKDKKTTYAERKKLSILETTKYIEKNIQHSHWIDKFNSHKKKDDLADAFLQGLYYLKANNLIK
;
A
#
# COMPACT_ATOMS: atom_id res chain seq x y z
N MET A 1 -24.14 7.80 16.17
CA MET A 1 -24.06 6.77 15.11
C MET A 1 -22.63 6.69 14.58
N ASN A 2 -22.05 5.50 14.47
CA ASN A 2 -20.70 5.27 13.94
C ASN A 2 -20.79 4.75 12.50
N ILE A 3 -20.08 5.41 11.59
CA ILE A 3 -20.03 5.06 10.16
C ILE A 3 -18.58 4.75 9.78
N ALA A 4 -18.31 3.54 9.31
CA ALA A 4 -17.02 3.17 8.75
C ALA A 4 -17.05 3.36 7.23
N SER A 5 -16.06 4.06 6.67
CA SER A 5 -15.85 4.18 5.24
C SER A 5 -14.53 3.54 4.83
N ILE A 6 -14.60 2.59 3.90
CA ILE A 6 -13.47 1.78 3.46
C ILE A 6 -13.23 1.95 1.96
N ASP A 7 -12.02 2.40 1.62
CA ASP A 7 -11.44 2.32 0.28
C ASP A 7 -10.70 0.98 0.15
N VAL A 8 -11.12 0.15 -0.79
CA VAL A 8 -10.67 -1.24 -0.89
C VAL A 8 -9.38 -1.31 -1.68
N GLY A 9 -8.28 -1.72 -1.05
CA GLY A 9 -6.99 -1.94 -1.68
C GLY A 9 -6.36 -3.27 -1.28
N MET A 10 -5.75 -3.98 -2.23
CA MET A 10 -5.12 -5.29 -1.97
C MET A 10 -3.95 -5.23 -0.97
N LYS A 11 -3.29 -4.09 -0.79
CA LYS A 11 -2.19 -3.95 0.19
C LYS A 11 -2.63 -3.13 1.39
N TYR A 12 -3.24 -1.98 1.12
CA TYR A 12 -3.71 -1.05 2.12
C TYR A 12 -5.20 -0.85 1.91
N LEU A 13 -5.99 -0.99 2.97
CA LEU A 13 -7.35 -0.44 3.01
C LEU A 13 -7.25 1.01 3.48
N GLY A 14 -7.87 1.94 2.77
CA GLY A 14 -8.14 3.26 3.35
C GLY A 14 -9.29 3.12 4.34
N PHE A 15 -9.15 3.67 5.54
CA PHE A 15 -10.16 3.56 6.59
C PHE A 15 -10.42 4.91 7.24
N CYS A 16 -11.69 5.34 7.24
CA CYS A 16 -12.15 6.51 7.97
C CYS A 16 -13.39 6.15 8.79
N LEU A 17 -13.34 6.40 10.10
CA LEU A 17 -14.44 6.20 11.03
C LEU A 17 -15.03 7.54 11.42
N PHE A 18 -16.29 7.74 11.07
CA PHE A 18 -17.07 8.92 11.41
C PHE A 18 -17.97 8.62 12.60
N ARG A 19 -18.11 9.60 13.49
CA ARG A 19 -19.15 9.62 14.53
C ARG A 19 -20.09 10.79 14.27
N LEU A 20 -21.34 10.48 14.02
CA LEU A 20 -22.40 11.47 13.83
C LEU A 20 -23.04 11.85 15.15
N GLU A 21 -23.12 13.16 15.38
CA GLU A 21 -23.67 13.84 16.54
C GLU A 21 -24.32 15.16 16.08
N ASN A 22 -25.60 15.39 16.39
CA ASN A 22 -26.31 16.66 16.17
C ASN A 22 -26.17 17.26 14.75
N ASN A 23 -26.44 16.46 13.70
CA ASN A 23 -26.29 16.88 12.29
C ASN A 23 -24.87 17.37 11.91
N SER A 24 -23.87 16.91 12.66
CA SER A 24 -22.45 17.12 12.40
C SER A 24 -21.71 15.79 12.55
N PHE A 25 -20.43 15.77 12.23
CA PHE A 25 -19.61 14.57 12.42
C PHE A 25 -18.24 14.88 13.01
N LYS A 26 -17.65 13.88 13.65
CA LYS A 26 -16.25 13.84 14.07
C LYS A 26 -15.55 12.69 13.37
N ILE A 27 -14.30 12.91 12.97
CA ILE A 27 -13.40 11.83 12.51
C ILE A 27 -12.80 11.20 13.77
N VAL A 28 -13.19 9.97 14.07
CA VAL A 28 -12.72 9.22 15.25
C VAL A 28 -11.42 8.49 14.95
N LYS A 29 -11.33 7.87 13.76
CA LYS A 29 -10.12 7.20 13.28
C LYS A 29 -9.96 7.45 11.79
N TRP A 30 -8.72 7.63 11.36
CA TRP A 30 -8.39 7.82 9.96
C TRP A 30 -6.97 7.36 9.68
N ASN A 31 -6.81 6.23 8.98
CA ASN A 31 -5.52 5.62 8.67
C ASN A 31 -5.61 4.69 7.45
N THR A 32 -4.51 3.98 7.17
CA THR A 32 -4.56 2.79 6.33
C THR A 32 -4.31 1.52 7.14
N ILE A 33 -4.97 0.43 6.72
CA ILE A 33 -4.80 -0.91 7.30
C ILE A 33 -3.98 -1.76 6.33
N ASN A 34 -2.78 -2.21 6.73
CA ASN A 34 -1.92 -3.04 5.90
C ASN A 34 -2.32 -4.52 6.02
N LEU A 35 -2.83 -5.10 4.94
CA LEU A 35 -3.28 -6.50 4.92
C LEU A 35 -2.17 -7.50 4.62
N CYS A 36 -1.00 -7.06 4.15
CA CYS A 36 0.05 -7.96 3.71
C CYS A 36 1.01 -8.41 4.82
N ASN A 37 0.86 -7.94 6.06
CA ASN A 37 1.75 -8.28 7.19
C ASN A 37 3.25 -8.18 6.85
N GLU A 38 3.62 -7.17 6.05
CA GLU A 38 5.00 -7.03 5.56
C GLU A 38 5.97 -6.79 6.71
N LYS A 39 6.95 -7.69 6.87
CA LYS A 39 8.00 -7.54 7.88
C LYS A 39 8.90 -6.37 7.49
N ILE A 40 8.89 -5.33 8.32
CA ILE A 40 9.71 -4.14 8.12
C ILE A 40 11.04 -4.35 8.85
N TYR A 41 12.12 -4.47 8.08
CA TYR A 41 13.46 -4.55 8.64
C TYR A 41 14.04 -3.14 8.83
N LYS A 42 14.61 -2.88 10.01
CA LYS A 42 15.33 -1.65 10.31
C LYS A 42 16.78 -1.75 9.86
N CYS A 43 17.38 -0.61 9.53
CA CYS A 43 18.77 -0.55 9.10
C CYS A 43 19.71 -0.79 10.29
N CYS A 44 20.69 -1.68 10.13
CA CYS A 44 21.75 -1.95 11.10
C CYS A 44 22.84 -0.86 11.15
N GLY A 45 22.79 0.15 10.28
CA GLY A 45 23.78 1.22 10.22
C GLY A 45 23.62 2.27 11.32
N LYS A 46 24.66 3.10 11.50
CA LYS A 46 24.65 4.25 12.42
C LYS A 46 24.60 5.59 11.67
N THR A 47 23.96 6.61 12.25
CA THR A 47 23.95 7.97 11.72
C THR A 47 25.34 8.60 11.83
N LYS A 48 25.54 9.79 11.25
CA LYS A 48 26.82 10.53 11.40
C LYS A 48 27.14 10.85 12.86
N LYS A 49 26.12 10.93 13.73
CA LYS A 49 26.24 11.17 15.17
C LYS A 49 26.46 9.90 15.99
N GLY A 50 26.59 8.73 15.35
CA GLY A 50 26.80 7.44 16.03
C GLY A 50 25.52 6.73 16.49
N GLU A 51 24.36 7.34 16.34
CA GLU A 51 23.06 6.78 16.77
C GLU A 51 22.56 5.69 15.80
N PRO A 52 21.71 4.73 16.25
CA PRO A 52 21.09 3.75 15.36
C PRO A 52 20.28 4.39 14.22
N CYS A 53 20.37 3.83 13.02
CA CYS A 53 19.60 4.33 11.89
C CYS A 53 18.11 3.94 12.00
N ASP A 54 17.25 4.93 11.89
CA ASP A 54 15.79 4.80 11.94
C ASP A 54 15.14 4.34 10.61
N LYS A 55 15.91 4.36 9.51
CA LYS A 55 15.42 4.07 8.16
C LYS A 55 15.12 2.59 7.97
N THR A 56 14.08 2.30 7.18
CA THR A 56 13.77 0.96 6.71
C THR A 56 14.87 0.45 5.77
N ALA A 57 15.29 -0.79 5.98
CA ALA A 57 16.23 -1.48 5.12
C ALA A 57 15.60 -1.83 3.76
N ARG A 58 16.44 -1.81 2.73
CA ARG A 58 16.08 -2.20 1.35
C ARG A 58 16.96 -3.31 0.83
N PHE A 59 18.06 -3.58 1.52
CA PHE A 59 19.09 -4.53 1.14
C PHE A 59 19.45 -5.39 2.34
N PHE A 60 19.85 -6.63 2.11
CA PHE A 60 20.33 -7.50 3.18
C PHE A 60 21.42 -8.45 2.68
N LYS A 61 22.29 -8.87 3.59
CA LYS A 61 23.29 -9.92 3.36
C LYS A 61 23.68 -10.53 4.71
N ASN A 62 23.81 -11.85 4.77
CA ASN A 62 24.21 -12.58 5.99
C ASN A 62 23.42 -12.10 7.23
N ASP A 63 22.08 -12.07 7.10
CA ASP A 63 21.12 -11.60 8.12
C ASP A 63 21.28 -10.16 8.63
N LYS A 64 22.10 -9.34 7.97
CA LYS A 64 22.24 -7.90 8.25
C LYS A 64 21.49 -7.08 7.22
N TYR A 65 20.70 -6.11 7.70
CA TYR A 65 19.78 -5.33 6.89
C TYR A 65 20.20 -3.87 6.81
N TYR A 66 20.21 -3.28 5.61
CA TYR A 66 20.71 -1.92 5.40
C TYR A 66 19.79 -1.07 4.52
N CYS A 67 19.70 0.23 4.84
CA CYS A 67 19.15 1.22 3.93
C CYS A 67 20.13 1.47 2.76
N LYS A 68 19.68 2.14 1.69
CA LYS A 68 20.53 2.40 0.52
C LYS A 68 21.84 3.13 0.85
N ILE A 69 21.81 4.06 1.81
CA ILE A 69 22.99 4.86 2.20
C ILE A 69 24.01 3.98 2.93
N HIS A 70 23.55 3.13 3.85
CA HIS A 70 24.45 2.28 4.64
C HIS A 70 24.92 1.05 3.88
N ALA A 71 24.11 0.50 2.97
CA ALA A 71 24.53 -0.57 2.07
C ALA A 71 25.75 -0.14 1.23
N LYS A 72 25.75 1.09 0.71
CA LYS A 72 26.90 1.66 -0.03
C LYS A 72 28.19 1.79 0.79
N LYS A 73 28.12 1.70 2.12
CA LYS A 73 29.28 1.77 3.01
C LYS A 73 29.79 0.39 3.43
N GLN A 74 29.12 -0.68 3.01
CA GLN A 74 29.56 -2.04 3.29
C GLN A 74 30.40 -2.57 2.12
N SER A 75 31.05 -3.71 2.33
CA SER A 75 31.89 -4.38 1.33
C SER A 75 31.12 -4.94 0.12
N PHE A 76 29.83 -5.26 0.28
CA PHE A 76 29.02 -5.85 -0.79
C PHE A 76 28.48 -4.81 -1.78
N LYS A 77 28.41 -5.20 -3.06
CA LYS A 77 27.88 -4.39 -4.16
C LYS A 77 26.34 -4.35 -4.14
N ILE A 78 25.72 -3.30 -4.69
CA ILE A 78 24.25 -3.21 -4.80
C ILE A 78 23.81 -3.63 -6.20
N PRO A 79 22.90 -4.62 -6.35
CA PRO A 79 22.53 -5.11 -7.67
C PRO A 79 21.63 -4.13 -8.43
N THR A 80 21.95 -3.93 -9.71
CA THR A 80 21.17 -3.11 -10.65
C THR A 80 19.92 -3.85 -11.13
N ALA A 81 19.09 -3.22 -11.96
CA ALA A 81 17.93 -3.87 -12.57
C ALA A 81 18.31 -4.84 -13.70
N GLU A 82 19.52 -4.73 -14.24
CA GLU A 82 20.05 -5.59 -15.30
C GLU A 82 20.43 -6.99 -14.77
N LEU A 83 20.82 -7.06 -13.50
CA LEU A 83 21.23 -8.27 -12.80
C LEU A 83 20.06 -9.03 -12.13
N ASP A 84 18.81 -8.72 -12.51
CA ASP A 84 17.63 -9.43 -12.00
C ASP A 84 17.53 -10.82 -12.66
N ILE A 85 17.78 -11.88 -11.88
CA ILE A 85 17.83 -13.27 -12.36
C ILE A 85 16.54 -13.68 -13.09
N ASN A 86 15.37 -13.31 -12.56
CA ASN A 86 14.07 -13.65 -13.16
C ASN A 86 13.89 -12.99 -14.53
N LYS A 87 14.41 -11.77 -14.72
CA LYS A 87 14.43 -11.11 -16.02
C LYS A 87 15.48 -11.71 -16.94
N LEU A 88 16.67 -12.02 -16.42
CA LEU A 88 17.77 -12.61 -17.20
C LEU A 88 17.39 -13.94 -17.83
N GLN A 89 16.69 -14.82 -17.11
CA GLN A 89 16.18 -16.08 -17.64
C GLN A 89 15.34 -15.90 -18.92
N LYS A 90 14.62 -14.77 -19.03
CA LYS A 90 13.76 -14.44 -20.18
C LYS A 90 14.49 -13.70 -21.31
N LYS A 91 15.71 -13.19 -21.08
CA LYS A 91 16.48 -12.46 -22.11
C LYS A 91 17.12 -13.39 -23.14
N LYS A 92 17.47 -12.85 -24.31
CA LYS A 92 18.25 -13.56 -25.34
C LYS A 92 19.64 -13.90 -24.80
N PHE A 93 20.22 -15.02 -25.26
CA PHE A 93 21.51 -15.49 -24.77
C PHE A 93 22.64 -14.49 -25.03
N ALA A 94 22.66 -13.84 -26.20
CA ALA A 94 23.63 -12.79 -26.54
C ALA A 94 23.66 -11.66 -25.49
N THR A 95 22.49 -11.18 -25.05
CA THR A 95 22.41 -10.14 -24.01
C THR A 95 22.99 -10.58 -22.68
N ILE A 96 22.88 -11.87 -22.34
CA ILE A 96 23.43 -12.40 -21.09
C ILE A 96 24.97 -12.43 -21.15
N LYS A 97 25.56 -12.75 -22.31
CA LYS A 97 27.01 -12.69 -22.53
C LYS A 97 27.55 -11.28 -22.35
N THR A 98 26.91 -10.29 -22.97
CA THR A 98 27.27 -8.86 -22.81
C THR A 98 27.17 -8.40 -21.35
N ILE A 99 26.20 -8.91 -20.59
CA ILE A 99 26.10 -8.62 -19.15
C ILE A 99 27.27 -9.25 -18.39
N CYS A 100 27.66 -10.48 -18.71
CA CYS A 100 28.82 -11.09 -18.06
C CYS A 100 30.11 -10.29 -18.34
N GLU A 101 30.32 -9.85 -19.58
CA GLU A 101 31.45 -8.99 -19.96
C GLU A 101 31.43 -7.65 -19.21
N LYS A 102 30.28 -6.96 -19.18
CA LYS A 102 30.13 -5.65 -18.51
C LYS A 102 30.42 -5.69 -17.01
N TYR A 103 30.20 -6.83 -16.36
CA TYR A 103 30.36 -7.01 -14.92
C TYR A 103 31.56 -7.90 -14.57
N ASP A 104 32.45 -8.17 -15.54
CA ASP A 104 33.67 -8.96 -15.38
C ASP A 104 33.41 -10.38 -14.81
N ILE A 105 32.30 -11.00 -15.20
CA ILE A 105 31.91 -12.35 -14.77
C ILE A 105 32.58 -13.38 -15.68
N THR A 106 33.53 -14.14 -15.12
CA THR A 106 34.21 -15.23 -15.84
C THR A 106 33.24 -16.34 -16.21
N THR A 107 33.21 -16.69 -17.50
CA THR A 107 32.30 -17.70 -18.08
C THR A 107 33.03 -18.75 -18.93
N ASN A 108 34.33 -18.93 -18.68
CA ASN A 108 35.18 -19.85 -19.43
C ASN A 108 34.61 -21.28 -19.39
N GLY A 109 34.51 -21.91 -20.57
CA GLY A 109 34.00 -23.27 -20.72
C GLY A 109 32.48 -23.40 -20.59
N ILE A 110 31.73 -22.33 -20.30
CA ILE A 110 30.27 -22.39 -20.21
C ILE A 110 29.67 -22.35 -21.61
N LYS A 111 28.84 -23.36 -21.94
CA LYS A 111 28.19 -23.48 -23.25
C LYS A 111 26.73 -23.04 -23.24
N TYR A 112 25.98 -23.40 -22.19
CA TYR A 112 24.53 -23.24 -22.18
C TYR A 112 24.09 -21.98 -21.43
N LYS A 113 23.04 -21.33 -21.94
CA LYS A 113 22.43 -20.14 -21.34
C LYS A 113 22.09 -20.33 -19.86
N LYS A 114 21.57 -21.50 -19.48
CA LYS A 114 21.20 -21.81 -18.08
C LYS A 114 22.40 -21.71 -17.14
N ASP A 115 23.58 -22.12 -17.60
CA ASP A 115 24.79 -22.17 -16.79
C ASP A 115 25.44 -20.78 -16.67
N TYR A 116 25.27 -19.92 -17.69
CA TYR A 116 25.59 -18.49 -17.56
C TYR A 116 24.73 -17.81 -16.49
N VAL A 117 23.42 -18.04 -16.51
CA VAL A 117 22.52 -17.48 -15.49
C VAL A 117 22.86 -18.00 -14.10
N LYS A 118 23.21 -19.29 -13.99
CA LYS A 118 23.70 -19.87 -12.74
C LYS A 118 24.98 -19.17 -12.26
N ARG A 119 25.97 -18.99 -13.14
CA ARG A 119 27.22 -18.30 -12.79
C ARG A 119 26.98 -16.86 -12.32
N ILE A 120 26.10 -16.12 -12.98
CA ILE A 120 25.69 -14.78 -12.52
C ILE A 120 25.06 -14.89 -11.12
N CYS A 121 24.17 -15.85 -10.89
CA CYS A 121 23.54 -16.07 -9.59
C CYS A 121 24.58 -16.32 -8.49
N ASP A 122 25.59 -17.15 -8.74
CA ASP A 122 26.65 -17.46 -7.80
C ASP A 122 27.45 -16.20 -7.42
N VAL A 123 27.87 -15.39 -8.41
CA VAL A 123 28.57 -14.12 -8.16
C VAL A 123 27.70 -13.12 -7.37
N LEU A 124 26.40 -13.04 -7.67
CA LEU A 124 25.48 -12.20 -6.89
C LEU A 124 25.37 -12.68 -5.44
N ASN A 125 25.33 -13.99 -5.22
CA ASN A 125 25.27 -14.59 -3.89
C ASN A 125 26.56 -14.37 -3.09
N GLU A 126 27.71 -14.19 -3.72
CA GLU A 126 28.98 -13.94 -3.04
C GLU A 126 29.22 -12.44 -2.80
N GLU A 127 29.05 -11.61 -3.82
CA GLU A 127 29.55 -10.23 -3.81
C GLU A 127 28.48 -9.16 -3.63
N TYR A 128 27.21 -9.49 -3.84
CA TYR A 128 26.13 -8.50 -3.89
C TYR A 128 25.17 -8.62 -2.71
N PHE A 129 24.59 -7.49 -2.34
CA PHE A 129 23.43 -7.44 -1.47
C PHE A 129 22.20 -8.04 -2.15
N ASP A 130 21.40 -8.76 -1.39
CA ASP A 130 20.05 -9.13 -1.78
C ASP A 130 19.10 -7.96 -1.55
N LYS A 131 18.04 -7.87 -2.37
CA LYS A 131 16.97 -6.89 -2.17
C LYS A 131 15.95 -7.46 -1.20
N VAL A 132 15.57 -6.67 -0.20
CA VAL A 132 14.41 -7.00 0.65
C VAL A 132 13.19 -7.07 -0.29
N GLN A 133 12.65 -8.27 -0.45
CA GLN A 133 11.54 -8.50 -1.37
C GLN A 133 10.29 -7.77 -0.87
N LYS A 134 9.67 -7.01 -1.77
CA LYS A 134 8.34 -6.47 -1.51
C LYS A 134 7.33 -7.59 -1.66
N ILE A 135 6.35 -7.63 -0.77
CA ILE A 135 5.27 -8.61 -0.89
C ILE A 135 4.48 -8.34 -2.17
N ASN A 136 4.35 -9.38 -3.00
CA ASN A 136 3.47 -9.37 -4.15
C ASN A 136 2.06 -9.77 -3.70
N THR A 137 1.10 -8.84 -3.79
CA THR A 137 -0.29 -9.09 -3.39
C THR A 137 -0.97 -10.22 -4.17
N LYS A 138 -0.46 -10.55 -5.37
CA LYS A 138 -0.94 -11.65 -6.18
C LYS A 138 -0.52 -13.03 -5.65
N SER A 139 0.58 -13.11 -4.89
CA SER A 139 1.06 -14.39 -4.34
C SER A 139 0.48 -14.72 -2.96
N ILE A 140 -0.18 -13.77 -2.31
CA ILE A 140 -0.88 -14.02 -1.03
C ILE A 140 -2.20 -14.74 -1.35
N ASN A 141 -2.49 -15.84 -0.66
CA ASN A 141 -3.77 -16.53 -0.84
C ASN A 141 -4.92 -15.69 -0.24
N LEU A 142 -6.16 -15.91 -0.69
CA LEU A 142 -7.31 -15.13 -0.21
C LEU A 142 -7.69 -15.44 1.26
N VAL A 143 -7.38 -16.64 1.75
CA VAL A 143 -7.61 -17.03 3.15
C VAL A 143 -6.73 -16.21 4.11
N ASP A 144 -5.46 -16.00 3.76
CA ASP A 144 -4.51 -15.19 4.51
C ASP A 144 -4.93 -13.72 4.50
N TYR A 145 -5.50 -13.25 3.38
CA TYR A 145 -6.15 -11.94 3.33
C TYR A 145 -7.31 -11.84 4.32
N GLY A 146 -8.21 -12.83 4.36
CA GLY A 146 -9.32 -12.86 5.30
C GLY A 146 -8.86 -12.86 6.77
N LYS A 147 -7.88 -13.71 7.12
CA LYS A 147 -7.28 -13.75 8.45
C LYS A 147 -6.64 -12.42 8.85
N SER A 148 -5.87 -11.83 7.93
CA SER A 148 -5.21 -10.54 8.14
C SER A 148 -6.22 -9.40 8.28
N LEU A 149 -7.27 -9.39 7.46
CA LEU A 149 -8.36 -8.44 7.53
C LEU A 149 -9.04 -8.50 8.89
N SER A 150 -9.52 -9.66 9.32
CA SER A 150 -10.20 -9.84 10.61
C SER A 150 -9.33 -9.34 11.76
N LYS A 151 -8.09 -9.83 11.87
CA LYS A 151 -7.16 -9.43 12.94
C LYS A 151 -6.90 -7.92 12.99
N ASN A 152 -6.63 -7.32 11.83
CA ASN A 152 -6.29 -5.90 11.79
C ASN A 152 -7.54 -5.02 11.99
N MET A 153 -8.69 -5.42 11.44
CA MET A 153 -9.94 -4.68 11.63
C MET A 153 -10.40 -4.75 13.09
N ASP A 154 -10.32 -5.92 13.75
CA ASP A 154 -10.62 -6.07 15.19
C ASP A 154 -9.85 -5.07 16.04
N LYS A 155 -8.56 -4.87 15.73
CA LYS A 155 -7.73 -3.86 16.40
C LYS A 155 -8.21 -2.44 16.13
N GLU A 156 -8.60 -2.14 14.89
CA GLU A 156 -9.03 -0.80 14.50
C GLU A 156 -10.41 -0.42 15.04
N ILE A 157 -11.34 -1.37 15.22
CA ILE A 157 -12.69 -1.09 15.73
C ILE A 157 -12.96 -1.68 17.11
N HIS A 158 -11.92 -2.05 17.86
CA HIS A 158 -12.05 -2.64 19.18
C HIS A 158 -12.95 -1.79 20.09
N GLY A 159 -14.03 -2.41 20.61
CA GLY A 159 -15.01 -1.74 21.47
C GLY A 159 -15.93 -0.75 20.77
N ILE A 160 -15.95 -0.69 19.44
CA ILE A 160 -16.77 0.23 18.66
C ILE A 160 -17.77 -0.57 17.82
N ASN A 161 -19.06 -0.39 18.08
CA ASN A 161 -20.11 -0.88 17.19
C ASN A 161 -20.19 -0.01 15.94
N ILE A 162 -20.19 -0.62 14.76
CA ILE A 162 -20.34 0.09 13.47
C ILE A 162 -21.77 -0.06 12.99
N ASP A 163 -22.49 1.06 12.89
CA ASP A 163 -23.90 1.08 12.51
C ASP A 163 -24.06 1.03 10.99
N ILE A 164 -23.15 1.71 10.28
CA ILE A 164 -23.13 1.79 8.82
C ILE A 164 -21.72 1.52 8.29
N LEU A 165 -21.61 0.58 7.36
CA LEU A 165 -20.42 0.35 6.53
C LEU A 165 -20.63 0.93 5.14
N LEU A 166 -19.73 1.82 4.73
CA LEU A 166 -19.57 2.28 3.36
C LEU A 166 -18.33 1.62 2.77
N ILE A 167 -18.47 0.97 1.63
CA ILE A 167 -17.37 0.26 0.98
C ILE A 167 -17.28 0.64 -0.49
N GLU A 168 -16.07 0.89 -0.99
CA GLU A 168 -15.89 1.18 -2.42
C GLU A 168 -16.31 -0.04 -3.26
N ASN A 169 -17.19 0.18 -4.24
CA ASN A 169 -17.62 -0.85 -5.17
C ASN A 169 -16.53 -1.17 -6.20
N GLN A 170 -16.02 -2.40 -6.18
CA GLN A 170 -15.00 -2.89 -7.12
C GLN A 170 -15.65 -3.52 -8.35
N ILE A 171 -15.56 -2.83 -9.49
CA ILE A 171 -16.20 -3.23 -10.75
C ILE A 171 -15.14 -3.69 -11.77
N GLY A 172 -15.42 -4.80 -12.47
CA GLY A 172 -14.67 -5.26 -13.64
C GLY A 172 -13.80 -6.50 -13.41
N PRO A 173 -13.46 -7.24 -14.50
CA PRO A 173 -12.78 -8.53 -14.42
C PRO A 173 -11.34 -8.43 -13.89
N LEU A 174 -10.68 -7.28 -14.12
CA LEU A 174 -9.33 -7.01 -13.62
C LEU A 174 -9.28 -6.82 -12.09
N ALA A 175 -10.42 -6.58 -11.46
CA ALA A 175 -10.55 -6.32 -10.02
C ALA A 175 -11.11 -7.52 -9.23
N LEU A 176 -11.20 -8.72 -9.81
CA LEU A 176 -11.86 -9.88 -9.17
C LEU A 176 -11.37 -10.17 -7.74
N ARG A 177 -10.06 -10.08 -7.51
CA ARG A 177 -9.47 -10.26 -6.16
C ARG A 177 -9.88 -9.15 -5.19
N MET A 178 -9.94 -7.90 -5.66
CA MET A 178 -10.40 -6.76 -4.86
C MET A 178 -11.90 -6.87 -4.58
N LYS A 179 -12.70 -7.35 -5.53
CA LYS A 179 -14.12 -7.65 -5.33
C LYS A 179 -14.34 -8.78 -4.33
N THR A 180 -13.48 -9.78 -4.32
CA THR A 180 -13.51 -10.84 -3.30
C THR A 180 -13.18 -10.26 -1.91
N LEU A 181 -12.16 -9.40 -1.82
CA LEU A 181 -11.82 -8.70 -0.58
C LEU A 181 -12.95 -7.78 -0.10
N GLN A 182 -13.64 -7.07 -1.01
CA GLN A 182 -14.86 -6.32 -0.72
C GLN A 182 -15.91 -7.22 -0.05
N GLY A 183 -16.19 -8.39 -0.64
CA GLY A 183 -17.09 -9.38 -0.04
C GLY A 183 -16.64 -9.86 1.34
N MET A 184 -15.35 -10.09 1.55
CA MET A 184 -14.80 -10.47 2.86
C MET A 184 -14.98 -9.36 3.92
N ILE A 185 -14.80 -8.10 3.53
CA ILE A 185 -15.05 -6.96 4.41
C ILE A 185 -16.53 -6.89 4.77
N MET A 186 -17.42 -7.01 3.79
CA MET A 186 -18.88 -7.04 4.03
C MET A 186 -19.25 -8.17 4.99
N GLN A 187 -18.78 -9.39 4.73
CA GLN A 187 -19.04 -10.56 5.58
C GLN A 187 -18.57 -10.33 7.03
N TYR A 188 -17.36 -9.79 7.22
CA TYR A 188 -16.84 -9.46 8.55
C TYR A 188 -17.75 -8.50 9.33
N PHE A 189 -18.34 -7.50 8.67
CA PHE A 189 -19.25 -6.56 9.31
C PHE A 189 -20.66 -7.12 9.51
N ILE A 190 -21.12 -8.03 8.63
CA ILE A 190 -22.38 -8.78 8.80
C ILE A 190 -22.31 -9.61 10.09
N GLU A 191 -21.23 -10.35 10.30
CA GLU A 191 -21.02 -11.17 11.52
C GLU A 191 -20.98 -10.34 12.80
N ARG A 192 -20.61 -9.06 12.69
CA ARG A 192 -20.61 -8.07 13.77
C ARG A 192 -21.91 -7.28 13.90
N LYS A 193 -22.99 -7.74 13.26
CA LYS A 193 -24.33 -7.14 13.33
C LYS A 193 -24.36 -5.68 12.86
N CYS A 194 -23.53 -5.33 11.88
CA CYS A 194 -23.63 -4.04 11.20
C CYS A 194 -24.93 -4.00 10.39
N ASN A 195 -25.83 -3.06 10.74
CA ASN A 195 -27.19 -3.03 10.20
C ASN A 195 -27.24 -2.61 8.73
N ILE A 196 -26.35 -1.70 8.32
CA ILE A 196 -26.42 -1.06 7.00
C ILE A 196 -25.06 -1.19 6.32
N ILE A 197 -25.04 -1.89 5.19
CA ILE A 197 -23.86 -2.00 4.33
C ILE A 197 -24.21 -1.40 2.97
N LYS A 198 -23.42 -0.42 2.51
CA LYS A 198 -23.61 0.29 1.24
C LYS A 198 -22.35 0.25 0.40
N GLU A 199 -22.49 -0.21 -0.82
CA GLU A 199 -21.47 -0.09 -1.85
C GLU A 199 -21.54 1.31 -2.47
N ILE A 200 -20.43 2.04 -2.43
CA ILE A 200 -20.33 3.37 -3.01
C ILE A 200 -19.51 3.30 -4.29
N SER A 201 -20.04 3.84 -5.38
CA SER A 201 -19.30 3.95 -6.63
C SER A 201 -18.07 4.84 -6.44
N ALA A 202 -16.90 4.39 -6.91
CA ALA A 202 -15.66 5.17 -6.93
C ALA A 202 -15.80 6.50 -7.68
N PHE A 203 -16.83 6.65 -8.54
CA PHE A 203 -17.15 7.90 -9.21
C PHE A 203 -17.68 8.97 -8.25
N ASN A 204 -18.52 8.57 -7.29
CA ASN A 204 -19.31 9.49 -6.46
C ASN A 204 -18.44 10.36 -5.54
N LYS A 205 -17.33 9.82 -5.03
CA LYS A 205 -16.43 10.52 -4.10
C LYS A 205 -15.85 11.83 -4.66
N LEU A 206 -15.78 11.97 -6.00
CA LEU A 206 -15.29 13.18 -6.66
C LEU A 206 -16.32 13.89 -7.55
N LYS A 207 -17.59 13.44 -7.53
CA LYS A 207 -18.62 13.90 -8.46
C LYS A 207 -18.83 15.42 -8.40
N GLU A 208 -18.81 15.99 -7.20
CA GLU A 208 -18.97 17.44 -6.97
C GLU A 208 -17.81 18.28 -7.55
N PHE A 209 -16.62 17.68 -7.72
CA PHE A 209 -15.41 18.41 -8.09
C PHE A 209 -15.04 18.27 -9.57
N ILE A 210 -15.43 17.17 -10.22
CA ILE A 210 -14.98 16.84 -11.58
C ILE A 210 -15.89 17.42 -12.68
N LYS A 211 -17.17 17.74 -12.39
CA LYS A 211 -18.18 18.09 -13.43
C LYS A 211 -18.16 17.06 -14.59
N ASP A 212 -18.56 17.45 -15.80
CA ASP A 212 -18.56 16.57 -16.99
C ASP A 212 -17.17 16.42 -17.66
N LYS A 213 -16.07 16.74 -16.95
CA LYS A 213 -14.72 16.62 -17.51
C LYS A 213 -14.24 15.18 -17.48
N LYS A 214 -13.75 14.69 -18.62
CA LYS A 214 -12.97 13.45 -18.68
C LYS A 214 -11.68 13.66 -17.89
N THR A 215 -11.42 12.76 -16.95
CA THR A 215 -10.23 12.78 -16.08
C THR A 215 -9.53 11.44 -16.11
N THR A 216 -8.20 11.47 -16.03
CA THR A 216 -7.35 10.29 -15.88
C THR A 216 -7.29 9.86 -14.41
N TYR A 217 -6.87 8.61 -14.19
CA TYR A 217 -6.68 8.08 -12.83
C TYR A 217 -5.68 8.92 -12.00
N ALA A 218 -4.58 9.37 -12.62
CA ALA A 218 -3.58 10.18 -11.95
C ALA A 218 -4.10 11.56 -11.52
N GLU A 219 -4.96 12.18 -12.33
CA GLU A 219 -5.61 13.45 -12.01
C GLU A 219 -6.61 13.29 -10.86
N ARG A 220 -7.44 12.25 -10.90
CA ARG A 220 -8.39 11.92 -9.82
C ARG A 220 -7.68 11.74 -8.49
N LYS A 221 -6.54 11.03 -8.50
CA LYS A 221 -5.71 10.83 -7.30
C LYS A 221 -5.20 12.15 -6.72
N LYS A 222 -4.69 13.06 -7.56
CA LYS A 222 -4.25 14.39 -7.11
C LYS A 222 -5.42 15.23 -6.58
N LEU A 223 -6.56 15.18 -7.27
CA LEU A 223 -7.76 15.92 -6.89
C LEU A 223 -8.31 15.47 -5.53
N SER A 224 -8.35 14.16 -5.27
CA SER A 224 -8.84 13.61 -3.99
C SER A 224 -8.02 14.15 -2.81
N ILE A 225 -6.70 14.19 -2.97
CA ILE A 225 -5.79 14.75 -1.94
C ILE A 225 -6.06 16.25 -1.76
N LEU A 226 -6.15 17.00 -2.86
CA LEU A 226 -6.38 18.45 -2.83
C LEU A 226 -7.69 18.80 -2.13
N GLU A 227 -8.80 18.16 -2.51
CA GLU A 227 -10.13 18.47 -1.96
C GLU A 227 -10.25 18.03 -0.50
N THR A 228 -9.59 16.93 -0.11
CA THR A 228 -9.50 16.52 1.30
C THR A 228 -8.72 17.55 2.13
N THR A 229 -7.57 18.03 1.64
CA THR A 229 -6.78 19.08 2.31
C THR A 229 -7.62 20.35 2.51
N LYS A 230 -8.24 20.86 1.44
CA LYS A 230 -9.11 22.05 1.51
C LYS A 230 -10.24 21.89 2.51
N TYR A 231 -10.87 20.71 2.53
CA TYR A 231 -11.97 20.44 3.45
C TYR A 231 -11.50 20.52 4.91
N ILE A 232 -10.36 19.89 5.23
CA ILE A 232 -9.84 19.88 6.61
C ILE A 232 -9.40 21.28 7.05
N GLU A 233 -8.72 22.03 6.18
CA GLU A 233 -8.28 23.39 6.47
C GLU A 233 -9.44 24.35 6.73
N LYS A 234 -10.55 24.20 5.97
CA LYS A 234 -11.75 25.02 6.16
C LYS A 234 -12.54 24.66 7.42
N ASN A 235 -12.44 23.42 7.90
CA ASN A 235 -13.23 22.92 9.04
C ASN A 235 -12.34 22.78 10.28
N ILE A 236 -12.28 23.84 11.09
CA ILE A 236 -11.39 23.96 12.27
C ILE A 236 -11.49 22.74 13.20
N GLN A 237 -12.67 22.16 13.38
CA GLN A 237 -12.90 20.96 14.21
C GLN A 237 -12.10 19.72 13.75
N HIS A 238 -11.63 19.68 12.50
CA HIS A 238 -10.82 18.61 11.93
C HIS A 238 -9.35 19.00 11.72
N SER A 239 -8.98 20.25 12.02
CA SER A 239 -7.62 20.77 11.79
C SER A 239 -6.51 19.91 12.39
N HIS A 240 -6.75 19.27 13.55
CA HIS A 240 -5.78 18.35 14.19
C HIS A 240 -5.41 17.13 13.32
N TRP A 241 -6.17 16.82 12.27
CA TRP A 241 -5.84 15.76 11.32
C TRP A 241 -4.90 16.22 10.19
N ILE A 242 -4.69 17.53 10.00
CA ILE A 242 -3.98 18.06 8.84
C ILE A 242 -2.53 17.57 8.77
N ASP A 243 -1.80 17.60 9.89
CA ASP A 243 -0.41 17.17 9.96
C ASP A 243 -0.28 15.67 9.71
N LYS A 244 -1.20 14.89 10.28
CA LYS A 244 -1.26 13.45 10.04
C LYS A 244 -1.52 13.15 8.57
N PHE A 245 -2.47 13.84 7.95
CA PHE A 245 -2.80 13.63 6.55
C PHE A 245 -1.62 14.01 5.64
N ASN A 246 -1.07 15.22 5.81
CA ASN A 246 0.00 15.75 4.96
C ASN A 246 1.29 14.92 5.01
N SER A 247 1.62 14.38 6.20
CA SER A 247 2.79 13.51 6.41
C SER A 247 2.57 12.05 5.99
N HIS A 248 1.32 11.63 5.72
CA HIS A 248 1.02 10.24 5.38
C HIS A 248 1.59 9.83 4.01
N LYS A 249 2.12 8.62 3.91
CA LYS A 249 2.65 8.08 2.64
C LYS A 249 1.57 7.69 1.64
N LYS A 250 0.36 7.44 2.13
CA LYS A 250 -0.80 7.00 1.36
C LYS A 250 -1.96 7.98 1.51
N LYS A 251 -1.70 9.22 1.09
CA LYS A 251 -2.68 10.32 1.16
C LYS A 251 -3.91 10.04 0.29
N ASP A 252 -3.71 9.41 -0.85
CA ASP A 252 -4.78 9.02 -1.77
C ASP A 252 -5.75 8.03 -1.13
N ASP A 253 -5.26 6.93 -0.54
CA ASP A 253 -6.11 5.93 0.13
C ASP A 253 -6.91 6.57 1.30
N LEU A 254 -6.28 7.49 2.06
CA LEU A 254 -6.94 8.22 3.15
C LEU A 254 -8.03 9.16 2.61
N ALA A 255 -7.69 9.94 1.59
CA ALA A 255 -8.59 10.88 0.94
C ALA A 255 -9.82 10.17 0.38
N ASP A 256 -9.61 9.05 -0.30
CA ASP A 256 -10.68 8.28 -0.93
C ASP A 256 -11.66 7.72 0.11
N ALA A 257 -11.16 7.15 1.21
CA ALA A 257 -12.00 6.69 2.31
C ALA A 257 -12.78 7.84 2.99
N PHE A 258 -12.13 9.00 3.17
CA PHE A 258 -12.78 10.19 3.74
C PHE A 258 -13.86 10.77 2.83
N LEU A 259 -13.53 11.05 1.56
CA LEU A 259 -14.44 11.66 0.60
C LEU A 259 -15.63 10.74 0.28
N GLN A 260 -15.44 9.43 0.28
CA GLN A 260 -16.55 8.47 0.18
C GLN A 260 -17.55 8.63 1.32
N GLY A 261 -17.05 8.74 2.56
CA GLY A 261 -17.90 8.98 3.73
C GLY A 261 -18.59 10.33 3.66
N LEU A 262 -17.84 11.39 3.36
CA LEU A 262 -18.37 12.75 3.22
C LEU A 262 -19.47 12.83 2.15
N TYR A 263 -19.27 12.18 1.00
CA TYR A 263 -20.28 12.09 -0.05
C TYR A 263 -21.57 11.45 0.48
N TYR A 264 -21.47 10.31 1.17
CA TYR A 264 -22.64 9.63 1.72
C TYR A 264 -23.39 10.50 2.72
N LEU A 265 -22.66 11.18 3.62
CA LEU A 265 -23.23 12.07 4.63
C LEU A 265 -24.02 13.21 3.99
N LYS A 266 -23.46 13.87 2.99
CA LYS A 266 -24.12 14.94 2.23
C LYS A 266 -25.31 14.43 1.43
N ALA A 267 -25.14 13.35 0.67
CA ALA A 267 -26.17 12.81 -0.22
C ALA A 267 -27.42 12.32 0.53
N ASN A 268 -27.28 12.00 1.83
CA ASN A 268 -28.38 11.58 2.70
C ASN A 268 -28.81 12.66 3.70
N ASN A 269 -28.36 13.91 3.54
CA ASN A 269 -28.68 15.05 4.41
C ASN A 269 -28.42 14.78 5.91
N LEU A 270 -27.39 13.99 6.22
CA LEU A 270 -27.04 13.64 7.60
C LEU A 270 -26.19 14.70 8.28
N ILE A 271 -25.66 15.64 7.50
CA ILE A 271 -24.85 16.77 7.94
C ILE A 271 -25.34 18.04 7.23
N LYS A 272 -25.22 19.19 7.89
CA LYS A 272 -25.55 20.50 7.33
C LYS A 272 -24.39 21.10 6.53
#